data_AF-A0A7M3MTC6-F1
#
_entry.id   AF-A0A7M3MTC6-F1
#
_cell.length_a   1.000
_cell.length_b   1.000
_cell.length_c   1.000
_cell.angle_alpha   90.00
_cell.angle_beta   90.00
_cell.angle_gamma   90.00
#
_symmetry.space_group_name_H-M   'P 1'
#
loop_
_entity.id
_entity.type
_entity.pdbx_description
1 polymer ?
#
loop_
_entity_poly.entity_id
_entity_poly.type
_entity_poly.pdbx_seq_one_letter_code
_entity_poly.pdbx_strand_id
1 'polypeptide(L)'
;MRLETNPSVFIPSVVVILLFLLVGVAATEQLGRVFETVQDAIASTLDWYYILTVTAFLAFVVWLGASRFGRMRLGGDDERPRYRYLTWFALLFTAGMGI
;
A
#
# COMPACT_ATOMS: atom_id res chain seq x y z
N MET A 1 -26.43 1.81 13.22
CA MET A 1 -25.34 1.66 12.23
C MET A 1 -25.96 1.27 10.89
N ARG A 2 -26.15 2.23 9.98
CA ARG A 2 -26.44 1.90 8.57
C ARG A 2 -25.09 1.72 7.89
N LEU A 3 -24.79 0.51 7.44
CA LEU A 3 -23.61 0.26 6.61
C LEU A 3 -23.87 0.91 5.26
N GLU A 4 -23.35 2.11 5.05
CA GLU A 4 -23.29 2.75 3.73
C GLU A 4 -22.20 2.04 2.91
N THR A 5 -22.50 0.82 2.49
CA THR A 5 -21.59 0.01 1.70
C THR A 5 -21.99 0.11 0.24
N ASN A 6 -21.07 0.48 -0.64
CA ASN A 6 -21.31 0.46 -2.08
C ASN A 6 -21.40 -1.01 -2.54
N PRO A 7 -22.60 -1.51 -2.88
CA PRO A 7 -22.81 -2.93 -3.15
C PRO A 7 -22.04 -3.40 -4.40
N SER A 8 -21.80 -2.50 -5.35
CA SER A 8 -21.10 -2.80 -6.61
C SER A 8 -19.62 -3.13 -6.40
N VAL A 9 -19.01 -2.68 -5.30
CA VAL A 9 -17.61 -2.99 -4.97
C VAL A 9 -17.54 -4.08 -3.91
N PHE A 10 -18.44 -4.02 -2.92
CA PHE A 10 -18.41 -4.93 -1.78
C PHE A 10 -18.68 -6.38 -2.17
N ILE A 11 -19.70 -6.64 -2.98
CA ILE A 11 -20.08 -8.02 -3.33
C ILE A 11 -18.96 -8.71 -4.13
N PRO A 12 -18.39 -8.11 -5.20
CA PRO A 12 -17.27 -8.72 -5.91
C PRO A 12 -16.05 -8.96 -5.02
N SER A 13 -15.68 -8.01 -4.16
CA SER A 13 -14.54 -8.19 -3.25
C SER A 13 -14.74 -9.36 -2.29
N VAL A 14 -15.92 -9.48 -1.68
CA VAL A 14 -16.23 -10.59 -0.77
C VAL A 14 -16.21 -11.94 -1.50
N VAL A 15 -16.78 -12.01 -2.70
CA VAL A 15 -16.78 -13.25 -3.50
C VAL A 15 -15.35 -13.67 -3.84
N VAL A 16 -14.49 -12.74 -4.27
CA VAL A 16 -13.08 -13.04 -4.57
C VAL A 16 -12.34 -13.52 -3.33
N ILE A 17 -12.52 -12.84 -2.19
CA ILE A 17 -11.88 -13.23 -0.92
C ILE A 17 -12.32 -14.62 -0.49
N LEU A 18 -13.63 -14.89 -0.49
CA LEU A 18 -14.17 -16.19 -0.08
C LEU A 18 -13.71 -17.33 -0.99
N LEU A 19 -13.69 -17.10 -2.30
CA LEU A 19 -13.20 -18.09 -3.26
C LEU A 19 -11.72 -18.39 -3.04
N PHE A 20 -10.91 -17.35 -2.80
CA PHE A 20 -9.48 -17.52 -2.53
C PHE A 20 -9.23 -18.28 -1.23
N LEU A 21 -10.02 -18.00 -0.18
CA LEU A 21 -9.94 -18.73 1.09
C LEU A 21 -10.34 -20.20 0.94
N LEU A 22 -11.44 -20.48 0.23
CA LEU A 22 -11.92 -21.84 0.01
C LEU A 22 -10.90 -22.69 -0.76
N VAL A 23 -10.33 -22.13 -1.83
CA VAL A 23 -9.28 -22.78 -2.62
C VAL A 23 -8.02 -22.93 -1.76
N GLY A 24 -7.66 -21.89 -1.01
CA GLY A 24 -6.58 -21.85 -0.01
C GLY A 24 -6.59 -23.03 0.95
N VAL A 25 -7.74 -23.27 1.58
CA VAL A 25 -7.90 -24.34 2.57
C VAL A 25 -8.00 -25.73 1.92
N ALA A 26 -8.60 -25.83 0.74
CA ALA A 26 -8.77 -27.12 0.06
C ALA A 26 -7.48 -27.64 -0.59
N ALA A 27 -6.56 -26.77 -0.98
CA ALA A 27 -5.39 -27.13 -1.79
C ALA A 27 -4.10 -26.39 -1.35
N THR A 28 -3.83 -26.34 -0.05
CA THR A 28 -2.72 -25.58 0.56
C THR A 28 -1.36 -25.83 -0.09
N GLU A 29 -0.96 -27.10 -0.25
CA GLU A 29 0.38 -27.46 -0.77
C GLU A 29 0.53 -27.14 -2.27
N GLN A 30 -0.53 -27.30 -3.04
CA GLN A 30 -0.50 -26.99 -4.48
C GLN A 30 -0.50 -25.49 -4.72
N LEU A 31 -1.29 -24.74 -3.93
CA LEU A 31 -1.26 -23.27 -3.96
C LEU A 31 0.09 -22.72 -3.51
N GLY A 32 0.72 -23.28 -2.48
CA GLY A 32 2.06 -22.90 -2.05
C GLY A 32 3.06 -22.97 -3.21
N ARG A 33 3.11 -24.10 -3.92
CA ARG A 33 3.99 -24.27 -5.09
C ARG A 33 3.67 -23.30 -6.24
N VAL A 34 2.39 -23.02 -6.48
CA VAL A 34 1.98 -22.03 -7.47
C VAL A 34 2.44 -20.63 -7.06
N PHE A 35 2.28 -20.24 -5.79
CA PHE A 35 2.75 -18.95 -5.28
C PHE A 35 4.25 -18.81 -5.40
N GLU A 36 5.03 -19.83 -5.01
CA GLU A 36 6.49 -19.83 -5.16
C GLU A 36 6.90 -19.64 -6.62
N THR A 37 6.30 -20.42 -7.53
CA THR A 37 6.60 -20.32 -8.98
C THR A 37 6.28 -18.94 -9.53
N VAL A 38 5.12 -18.37 -9.15
CA VAL A 38 4.70 -17.03 -9.58
C VAL A 38 5.58 -15.94 -8.97
N GLN A 39 5.92 -16.06 -7.69
CA GLN A 39 6.81 -15.14 -7.00
C GLN A 39 8.19 -15.12 -7.68
N ASP A 40 8.77 -16.28 -7.96
CA ASP A 40 10.07 -16.40 -8.62
C ASP A 40 10.04 -15.84 -10.05
N ALA A 41 8.94 -16.09 -10.79
CA ALA A 41 8.75 -15.52 -12.12
C ALA A 41 8.66 -13.98 -12.09
N ILE A 42 7.92 -13.43 -11.13
CA ILE A 42 7.79 -11.98 -10.92
C ILE A 42 9.14 -11.39 -10.51
N ALA A 43 9.80 -11.99 -9.52
CA ALA A 43 11.08 -11.51 -9.03
C ALA A 43 12.11 -11.50 -10.16
N SER A 44 12.30 -12.62 -10.87
CA SER A 44 13.29 -12.70 -11.96
C SER A 44 13.01 -11.76 -13.14
N THR A 45 11.74 -11.49 -13.46
CA THR A 45 11.37 -10.67 -14.63
C THR A 45 11.29 -9.17 -14.30
N LEU A 46 10.79 -8.82 -13.11
CA LEU A 46 10.49 -7.45 -12.71
C LEU A 46 11.49 -6.86 -11.71
N ASP A 47 12.53 -7.58 -11.28
CA ASP A 47 13.53 -7.07 -10.33
C ASP A 47 14.13 -5.72 -10.77
N TRP A 48 14.58 -5.62 -12.01
CA TRP A 48 15.15 -4.37 -12.54
C TRP A 48 14.13 -3.22 -12.56
N TYR A 49 12.87 -3.53 -12.89
CA TYR A 49 11.78 -2.55 -12.92
C TYR A 49 11.44 -2.10 -11.50
N TYR A 50 11.44 -3.03 -10.54
CA TYR A 50 11.22 -2.76 -9.13
C TYR A 50 12.29 -1.79 -8.59
N ILE A 51 13.59 -2.09 -8.81
CA ILE A 51 14.70 -1.23 -8.36
C ILE A 51 14.61 0.17 -8.98
N LEU A 52 14.34 0.25 -10.29
CA LEU A 52 14.17 1.52 -10.99
C LEU A 52 13.01 2.32 -10.40
N THR A 53 11.85 1.67 -10.21
CA THR A 53 10.64 2.31 -9.70
C THR A 53 10.83 2.83 -8.27
N VAL A 54 11.39 2.01 -7.38
CA VAL A 54 11.68 2.42 -5.99
C VAL A 54 12.65 3.59 -5.96
N THR A 55 13.72 3.53 -6.76
CA THR A 55 14.71 4.61 -6.85
C THR A 55 14.10 5.88 -7.44
N ALA A 56 13.23 5.76 -8.44
CA ALA A 56 12.52 6.88 -9.04
C ALA A 56 11.55 7.55 -8.04
N PHE A 57 10.79 6.77 -7.25
CA PHE A 57 9.94 7.31 -6.20
C PHE A 57 10.76 7.98 -5.09
N LEU A 58 11.88 7.39 -4.68
CA LEU A 58 12.78 8.01 -3.71
C LEU A 58 13.31 9.35 -4.22
N ALA A 59 13.83 9.37 -5.45
CA ALA A 59 14.31 10.59 -6.10
C ALA A 59 13.20 11.63 -6.23
N PHE A 60 11.98 11.22 -6.58
CA PHE A 60 10.81 12.09 -6.68
C PHE A 60 10.44 12.71 -5.33
N VAL A 61 10.39 11.93 -4.25
CA VAL A 61 10.07 12.44 -2.90
C VAL A 61 11.16 13.39 -2.39
N VAL A 62 12.44 13.05 -2.61
CA VAL A 62 13.56 13.94 -2.27
C VAL A 62 13.48 15.25 -3.05
N TRP A 63 13.21 15.17 -4.36
CA TRP A 63 13.00 16.35 -5.20
C TRP A 63 11.80 17.17 -4.72
N LEU A 64 10.67 16.53 -4.39
CA LEU A 64 9.48 17.21 -3.88
C LEU A 64 9.80 18.00 -2.60
N GLY A 65 10.51 17.38 -1.65
CA GLY A 65 10.93 18.00 -0.40
C GLY A 65 11.95 19.13 -0.56
N ALA A 66 12.93 18.98 -1.46
CA ALA A 66 13.96 19.99 -1.70
C ALA A 66 13.50 21.15 -2.61
N SER A 67 12.49 20.92 -3.44
CA SER A 67 11.95 21.90 -4.37
C SER A 67 11.08 22.96 -3.67
N ARG A 68 10.55 23.90 -4.47
CA ARG A 68 9.55 24.88 -4.01
C ARG A 68 8.27 24.23 -3.48
N PHE A 69 7.96 23.01 -3.90
CA PHE A 69 6.74 22.31 -3.52
C PHE A 69 6.77 21.83 -2.07
N GLY A 70 7.96 21.55 -1.50
CA GLY A 70 8.11 21.16 -0.09
C GLY A 70 7.72 22.25 0.91
N ARG A 71 7.62 23.52 0.47
CA ARG A 71 7.14 24.64 1.30
C ARG A 71 5.62 24.83 1.26
N MET A 72 4.93 24.13 0.36
CA MET A 72 3.48 24.23 0.22
C MET A 72 2.80 23.46 1.35
N ARG A 73 1.84 24.10 2.03
CA ARG A 73 1.03 23.44 3.05
C ARG A 73 -0.09 22.65 2.37
N LEU A 74 -0.33 21.42 2.82
CA LEU A 74 -1.44 20.59 2.37
C LEU A 74 -2.67 20.92 3.22
N GLY A 75 -3.46 21.89 2.77
CA GLY A 75 -4.64 22.40 3.47
C GLY A 75 -5.04 23.79 2.96
N GLY A 76 -6.03 24.41 3.60
CA GLY A 76 -6.32 25.82 3.34
C GLY A 76 -5.16 26.74 3.76
N ASP A 77 -5.07 27.95 3.20
CA ASP A 77 -3.97 28.89 3.47
C ASP A 77 -3.77 29.19 4.97
N ASP A 78 -4.87 29.24 5.72
CA ASP A 78 -4.90 29.52 7.16
C ASP A 78 -4.94 28.26 8.04
N GLU A 79 -4.91 27.08 7.44
CA GLU A 79 -5.04 25.82 8.17
C GLU A 79 -3.76 25.50 8.95
N ARG A 80 -3.92 25.16 10.23
CA ARG A 80 -2.83 24.82 11.14
C ARG A 80 -2.73 23.30 11.31
N PRO A 81 -1.53 22.74 11.58
CA PRO A 81 -1.38 21.32 11.86
C PRO A 81 -2.29 20.86 13.01
N ARG A 82 -3.09 19.82 12.76
CA ARG A 82 -4.02 19.26 13.75
C ARG A 82 -3.31 18.54 14.90
N TYR A 83 -2.12 18.01 14.66
CA TYR A 83 -1.33 17.25 15.63
C TYR A 83 0.00 17.94 15.89
N ARG A 84 0.50 17.84 17.14
CA ARG A 84 1.88 18.26 17.48
C ARG A 84 2.88 17.38 16.73
N TYR A 85 4.06 17.94 16.42
CA TYR A 85 5.11 17.25 15.67
C TYR A 85 5.48 15.86 16.23
N LEU A 86 5.57 15.72 17.55
CA LEU A 86 5.90 14.43 18.18
C LEU A 86 4.79 13.39 17.96
N THR A 87 3.53 13.79 18.14
CA THR A 87 2.37 12.92 17.88
C THR A 87 2.28 12.54 16.40
N TRP A 88 2.52 13.49 15.49
CA TRP A 88 2.55 13.22 14.05
C TRP A 88 3.68 12.25 13.66
N PHE A 89 4.87 12.42 14.23
CA PHE A 89 6.00 11.52 13.99
C PHE A 89 5.73 10.11 14.50
N ALA A 90 5.11 9.97 15.68
CA ALA A 90 4.69 8.68 16.23
C ALA A 90 3.69 7.97 15.30
N LEU A 91 2.74 8.70 14.69
CA LEU A 91 1.79 8.15 13.73
C LEU A 91 2.47 7.59 12.47
N LEU A 92 3.54 8.23 11.97
CA LEU A 92 4.30 7.70 10.84
C LEU A 92 4.95 6.35 11.16
N PHE A 93 5.44 6.16 12.38
CA PHE A 93 6.04 4.91 12.81
C PHE A 93 4.98 3.80 12.94
N THR A 94 3.80 4.13 13.51
CA THR A 94 2.66 3.20 13.58
C THR A 94 2.14 2.80 12.20
N ALA A 95 2.11 3.73 11.24
CA ALA A 95 1.67 3.44 9.88
C ALA A 95 2.70 2.59 9.11
N GLY A 96 3.99 2.73 9.42
CA GLY A 96 5.08 2.04 8.71
C GLY A 96 5.44 0.65 9.27
N MET A 97 5.29 0.42 10.57
CA MET A 97 5.61 -0.89 11.17
C MET A 97 4.41 -1.84 11.10
N GLY A 98 4.45 -2.81 10.19
CA GLY A 98 3.53 -3.96 10.11
C GLY A 98 4.11 -5.23 10.74
N ILE A 99 3.25 -6.22 11.02
CA ILE A 99 3.63 -7.60 11.43
C ILE A 99 3.65 -8.50 10.20
#